data_AF-A0A0G1QLC3-F1
#
_entry.id   AF-A0A0G1QLC3-F1
#
_cell.length_a   1.000
_cell.length_b   1.000
_cell.length_c   1.000
_cell.angle_alpha   90.00
_cell.angle_beta   90.00
_cell.angle_gamma   90.00
#
_symmetry.space_group_name_H-M   'P 1'
#
loop_
_entity.id
_entity.type
_entity.pdbx_description
1 polymer ?
#
loop_
_entity_poly.entity_id
_entity_poly.type
_entity_poly.pdbx_seq_one_letter_code
_entity_poly.pdbx_strand_id
1 'polypeptide(L)'
;MLGISRERVVEFSFFLAIPTMIAASGLELVSAPSLFTSGNFMALGVGFLTSFIVAVGAIKLFMRFIQKHSFVPFGIYRILIALAFLYLL
;
A
#
# COMPACT_ATOMS: atom_id res chain seq x y z
N MET A 1 -4.53 21.73 -0.47
CA MET A 1 -4.69 23.11 0.07
C MET A 1 -3.37 23.67 0.65
N LEU A 2 -2.21 23.42 0.02
CA LEU A 2 -0.92 23.98 0.47
C LEU A 2 -0.04 24.57 -0.65
N GLY A 3 -0.52 24.66 -1.91
CA GLY A 3 0.30 25.13 -3.04
C GLY A 3 1.51 24.24 -3.40
N ILE A 4 1.74 23.15 -2.67
CA ILE A 4 2.79 22.16 -2.92
C ILE A 4 2.41 21.30 -4.13
N SER A 5 3.40 20.97 -4.97
CA SER A 5 3.21 20.07 -6.12
C SER A 5 2.70 18.70 -5.65
N ARG A 6 1.78 18.11 -6.41
CA ARG A 6 1.14 16.82 -6.08
C ARG A 6 2.17 15.72 -5.84
N GLU A 7 3.25 15.73 -6.62
CA GLU A 7 4.40 14.84 -6.49
C GLU A 7 5.07 14.94 -5.11
N ARG A 8 5.40 16.16 -4.65
CA ARG A 8 6.07 16.36 -3.34
C ARG A 8 5.19 15.91 -2.18
N VAL A 9 3.88 16.14 -2.26
CA VAL A 9 2.93 15.67 -1.23
C VAL A 9 2.91 14.15 -1.15
N VAL A 10 2.94 13.48 -2.31
CA VAL A 10 2.93 12.02 -2.38
C VAL A 10 4.27 11.44 -1.91
N GLU A 11 5.40 12.03 -2.31
CA GLU A 11 6.73 11.61 -1.86
C GLU A 11 6.88 11.72 -0.34
N PHE A 12 6.43 12.84 0.24
CA PHE A 12 6.36 13.00 1.69
C PHE A 12 5.51 11.90 2.35
N SER A 13 4.35 11.58 1.76
CA SER A 13 3.48 10.52 2.27
C SER A 13 4.16 9.15 2.24
N PHE A 14 4.93 8.85 1.19
CA PHE A 14 5.71 7.61 1.12
C PHE A 14 6.83 7.57 2.17
N PHE A 15 7.55 8.66 2.39
CA PHE A 15 8.56 8.71 3.45
C PHE A 15 7.97 8.55 4.85
N LEU A 16 6.79 9.10 5.09
CA LEU A 16 6.06 8.91 6.35
C LEU A 16 5.54 7.46 6.50
N ALA A 17 5.17 6.81 5.40
CA ALA A 17 4.71 5.43 5.40
C ALA A 17 5.81 4.44 5.84
N ILE A 18 7.09 4.70 5.53
CA ILE A 18 8.19 3.79 5.89
C ILE A 18 8.28 3.51 7.40
N PRO A 19 8.47 4.52 8.29
CA PRO A 19 8.59 4.26 9.73
C PRO A 19 7.28 3.73 10.33
N THR A 20 6.12 4.17 9.83
CA THR A 20 4.82 3.74 10.33
C THR A 20 4.52 2.28 9.98
N MET A 21 4.78 1.87 8.74
CA MET A 21 4.59 0.49 8.30
C MET A 21 5.60 -0.47 8.94
N ILE A 22 6.86 -0.04 9.14
CA ILE A 22 7.86 -0.84 9.87
C ILE A 22 7.41 -1.05 11.31
N ALA A 23 6.95 0.01 12.00
CA ALA A 23 6.46 -0.10 13.36
C ALA A 23 5.22 -1.00 13.46
N ALA A 24 4.24 -0.82 12.58
CA ALA A 24 3.02 -1.62 12.55
C ALA A 24 3.32 -3.10 12.25
N SER A 25 4.10 -3.38 11.21
CA SER A 25 4.44 -4.76 10.81
C SER A 25 5.30 -5.44 11.87
N GLY A 26 6.24 -4.71 12.48
CA GLY A 26 7.08 -5.22 13.57
C GLY A 26 6.26 -5.56 14.82
N LEU A 27 5.28 -4.71 15.17
CA LEU A 27 4.35 -4.99 16.25
C LEU A 27 3.49 -6.22 15.94
N GLU A 28 2.95 -6.32 14.73
CA GLU A 28 2.14 -7.46 14.28
C GLU A 28 2.93 -8.78 14.32
N LEU A 29 4.23 -8.74 13.96
CA LEU A 29 5.14 -9.89 14.03
C LEU A 29 5.26 -10.44 15.46
N VAL A 30 5.34 -9.56 16.45
CA VAL A 30 5.47 -9.94 17.88
C VAL A 30 4.11 -10.33 18.47
N SER A 31 3.04 -9.69 18.02
CA SER A 31 1.69 -9.84 18.59
C SER A 31 0.97 -11.10 18.09
N ALA A 32 1.39 -11.67 16.96
CA ALA A 32 0.73 -12.80 16.32
C ALA A 32 1.66 -14.02 16.11
N PRO A 33 2.25 -14.59 17.17
CA PRO A 33 3.17 -15.73 17.08
C PRO A 33 2.53 -17.00 16.50
N SER A 34 1.20 -17.15 16.60
CA SER A 34 0.43 -18.26 16.02
C SER A 34 0.47 -18.31 14.50
N LEU A 35 0.78 -17.19 13.82
CA LEU A 35 0.92 -17.14 12.36
C LEU A 35 2.20 -17.84 11.89
N PHE A 36 3.23 -17.94 12.73
CA PHE A 36 4.56 -18.48 12.42
C PHE A 36 4.67 -19.99 12.66
N THR A 37 3.67 -20.76 12.21
CA THR A 37 3.76 -22.23 12.16
C THR A 37 4.63 -22.67 10.97
N SER A 38 5.32 -23.80 11.09
CA SER A 38 6.26 -24.35 10.09
C SER A 38 5.69 -24.46 8.66
N GLY A 39 4.37 -24.64 8.50
CA GLY A 39 3.71 -24.68 7.19
C GLY A 39 3.53 -23.32 6.50
N ASN A 40 3.54 -22.20 7.24
CA ASN A 40 3.23 -20.87 6.71
C ASN A 40 4.49 -20.08 6.30
N PHE A 41 5.68 -20.52 6.72
CA PHE A 41 6.93 -19.80 6.45
C PHE A 41 7.22 -19.63 4.95
N MET A 42 6.93 -20.65 4.15
CA MET A 42 7.13 -20.58 2.69
C MET A 42 6.16 -19.58 2.04
N ALA A 43 4.88 -19.62 2.44
CA ALA A 43 3.88 -18.67 1.96
C ALA A 43 4.20 -17.23 2.37
N LEU A 44 4.64 -17.02 3.62
CA LEU A 44 5.09 -15.71 4.11
C LEU A 44 6.30 -15.19 3.32
N GLY A 45 7.31 -16.03 3.06
CA GLY A 45 8.49 -15.64 2.29
C GLY A 45 8.15 -15.25 0.84
N VAL A 46 7.34 -16.05 0.16
CA VAL A 46 6.91 -15.77 -1.22
C VAL A 46 6.02 -14.53 -1.27
N GLY A 47 5.06 -14.41 -0.36
CA GLY A 47 4.16 -13.25 -0.25
C GLY A 47 4.92 -11.96 0.04
N PHE A 48 5.88 -12.00 0.96
CA PHE A 48 6.77 -10.88 1.27
C PHE A 48 7.56 -10.43 0.04
N LEU A 49 8.25 -11.35 -0.63
CA LEU A 49 9.08 -11.03 -1.80
C LEU A 49 8.24 -10.51 -2.97
N THR A 50 7.11 -11.16 -3.25
CA THR A 50 6.18 -10.74 -4.31
C THR A 50 5.63 -9.34 -4.02
N SER A 51 5.18 -9.09 -2.78
CA SER A 51 4.64 -7.79 -2.38
C SER A 51 5.71 -6.70 -2.46
N PHE A 52 6.96 -6.99 -2.08
CA PHE A 52 8.07 -6.05 -2.18
C PHE A 52 8.34 -5.63 -3.64
N ILE A 53 8.45 -6.60 -4.55
CA ILE A 53 8.69 -6.34 -5.98
C ILE A 53 7.53 -5.54 -6.59
N VAL A 54 6.29 -5.95 -6.31
CA VAL A 54 5.09 -5.27 -6.81
C VAL A 54 4.99 -3.86 -6.24
N ALA A 55 5.28 -3.65 -4.95
CA ALA A 55 5.24 -2.33 -4.32
C ALA A 55 6.24 -1.36 -4.96
N VAL A 56 7.50 -1.78 -5.17
CA VAL A 56 8.50 -0.94 -5.84
C VAL A 56 8.06 -0.56 -7.26
N GLY A 57 7.53 -1.53 -8.01
CA GLY A 57 6.97 -1.27 -9.35
C GLY A 57 5.79 -0.31 -9.32
N ALA A 58 4.86 -0.51 -8.40
CA ALA A 58 3.66 0.31 -8.24
C ALA A 58 3.99 1.75 -7.85
N ILE A 59 4.94 1.97 -6.91
CA ILE A 59 5.39 3.32 -6.53
C ILE A 59 5.95 4.06 -7.73
N LYS A 60 6.82 3.42 -8.53
CA LYS A 60 7.41 4.02 -9.73
C LYS A 60 6.35 4.38 -10.77
N LEU A 61 5.37 3.50 -11.00
CA LEU A 61 4.27 3.75 -11.92
C LEU A 61 3.36 4.88 -11.43
N PHE A 62 3.03 4.87 -10.14
CA PHE A 62 2.16 5.84 -9.51
C PHE A 62 2.76 7.26 -9.54
N MET A 63 4.06 7.39 -9.23
CA MET A 63 4.76 8.67 -9.35
C MET A 63 4.75 9.21 -10.78
N ARG A 64 4.95 8.35 -11.78
CA ARG A 64 4.83 8.77 -13.20
C ARG A 64 3.41 9.18 -13.57
N PHE A 65 2.41 8.49 -13.04
CA PHE A 65 1.00 8.78 -13.32
C PHE A 65 0.59 10.14 -12.78
N ILE A 66 0.96 10.47 -11.54
CA ILE A 66 0.51 11.69 -10.88
C ILE A 66 1.13 12.97 -11.42
N GLN A 67 2.28 12.86 -12.07
CA GLN A 67 2.89 13.97 -12.80
C GLN A 67 2.02 14.41 -13.99
N LYS A 68 1.24 13.48 -14.59
CA LYS A 68 0.45 13.73 -15.81
C LYS A 68 -1.06 13.77 -15.58
N HIS A 69 -1.55 13.09 -14.55
CA HIS A 69 -2.97 12.91 -14.30
C HIS A 69 -3.39 13.41 -12.90
N SER A 70 -4.69 13.65 -12.73
CA SER A 70 -5.28 13.97 -11.45
C SER A 70 -5.60 12.69 -10.65
N PHE A 71 -5.93 12.85 -9.37
CA PHE A 71 -6.38 11.74 -8.50
C PHE A 71 -7.82 11.28 -8.78
N VAL A 72 -8.54 11.92 -9.71
CA VAL A 72 -9.96 11.64 -9.98
C VAL A 72 -10.23 10.16 -10.31
N PRO A 73 -9.41 9.47 -11.14
CA PRO A 73 -9.62 8.04 -11.43
C PRO A 73 -9.54 7.17 -10.17
N PHE A 74 -8.65 7.49 -9.22
CA PHE A 74 -8.56 6.78 -7.94
C PHE A 74 -9.80 7.00 -7.07
N GLY A 75 -10.40 8.19 -7.12
CA GLY A 75 -11.66 8.47 -6.44
C GLY A 75 -12.82 7.63 -6.99
N ILE A 76 -12.96 7.60 -8.31
CA ILE A 76 -14.00 6.80 -8.99
C ILE A 76 -13.82 5.31 -8.70
N TYR A 77 -12.60 4.78 -8.82
CA TYR A 77 -12.27 3.39 -8.49
C TYR A 77 -12.69 3.00 -7.06
N ARG A 78 -12.42 3.86 -6.07
CA ARG A 78 -12.80 3.60 -4.67
C ARG A 78 -14.32 3.57 -4.47
N ILE A 79 -15.06 4.47 -5.11
CA ILE A 79 -16.53 4.51 -5.02
C ILE A 79 -17.13 3.24 -5.65
N LEU A 80 -16.64 2.83 -6.82
CA LEU A 80 -17.12 1.61 -7.49
C LEU A 80 -16.88 0.36 -6.63
N ILE A 81 -15.71 0.22 -6.01
CA ILE A 81 -15.42 -0.89 -5.10
C ILE A 81 -16.32 -0.84 -3.87
N ALA A 82 -16.53 0.34 -3.28
CA ALA A 82 -17.39 0.49 -2.12
C ALA A 82 -18.83 0.04 -2.44
N LEU A 83 -19.36 0.41 -3.60
CA LEU A 83 -20.68 -0.04 -4.07
C LEU A 83 -20.71 -1.54 -4.33
N ALA A 84 -19.67 -2.12 -4.92
CA ALA A 84 -19.57 -3.55 -5.16
C ALA A 84 -19.56 -4.35 -3.84
N PHE A 85 -18.81 -3.88 -2.83
CA PHE A 85 -18.80 -4.49 -1.50
C PHE A 85 -20.18 -4.40 -0.82
N LEU A 86 -20.84 -3.24 -0.89
CA LEU A 86 -22.18 -3.05 -0.31
C LEU A 86 -23.25 -3.91 -0.98
N TYR A 87 -23.06 -4.28 -2.24
CA TYR A 87 -23.97 -5.19 -2.94
C TYR A 87 -23.69 -6.67 -2.60
N LEU A 88 -22.43 -7.03 -2.36
CA LEU A 88 -22.00 -8.41 -2.09
C LEU A 88 -22.31 -8.85 -0.64
N LEU A 89 -22.28 -7.91 0.31
CA LEU A 89 -22.37 -8.13 1.75
C LEU A 89 -23.81 -7.92 2.24
#